data_AF-A0A3S0CQA9-F1
#
_entry.id   AF-A0A3S0CQA9-F1
#
_cell.length_a   1.000
_cell.length_b   1.000
_cell.length_c   1.000
_cell.angle_alpha   90.00
_cell.angle_beta   90.00
_cell.angle_gamma   90.00
#
_symmetry.space_group_name_H-M   'P 1'
#
loop_
_entity.id
_entity.type
_entity.pdbx_description
1 polymer ?
#
loop_
_entity_poly.entity_id
_entity_poly.type
_entity_poly.pdbx_seq_one_letter_code
_entity_poly.pdbx_strand_id
1 'polypeptide(L)'
;MVMKTLIAAIKSQVVGVISIILAFLLPIRGLLICVGFAIVLDTIMGVYKAKKLNGWKSVSSRKMSALISKMFLYEGAIILFYAMDKFIMGEFIALFIGVPLFLTKVLAATLCFIEIKSIDETVKIITGKSVW
;
A
#
# COMPACT_ATOMS: atom_id res chain seq x y z
N MET A 1 -22.25 38.38 -2.89
CA MET A 1 -20.87 38.43 -3.44
C MET A 1 -19.86 37.85 -2.45
N VAL A 2 -19.83 38.34 -1.20
CA VAL A 2 -18.91 37.91 -0.12
C VAL A 2 -18.94 36.39 0.19
N MET A 3 -20.13 35.78 0.22
CA MET A 3 -20.23 34.33 0.49
C MET A 3 -19.57 33.48 -0.61
N LYS A 4 -19.67 33.89 -1.89
CA LYS A 4 -19.06 33.16 -3.01
C LYS A 4 -17.54 33.25 -2.98
N THR A 5 -16.99 34.42 -2.63
CA THR A 5 -15.54 34.60 -2.47
C THR A 5 -14.98 33.83 -1.28
N LEU A 6 -15.72 33.76 -0.17
CA LEU A 6 -15.32 32.97 1.01
C LEU A 6 -15.23 31.47 0.70
N ILE A 7 -16.24 30.91 0.03
CA ILE A 7 -16.26 29.49 -0.37
C ILE A 7 -15.12 29.20 -1.36
N ALA A 8 -14.86 30.11 -2.31
CA ALA A 8 -13.75 29.96 -3.25
C ALA A 8 -12.38 29.95 -2.55
N ALA A 9 -12.19 30.84 -1.57
CA ALA A 9 -10.97 30.88 -0.76
C ALA A 9 -10.76 29.56 0.02
N ILE A 10 -11.81 29.05 0.68
CA ILE A 10 -11.73 27.77 1.41
C ILE A 10 -11.36 26.62 0.46
N LYS A 11 -12.01 26.53 -0.71
CA LYS A 11 -11.69 25.51 -1.72
C LYS A 11 -10.23 25.59 -2.16
N SER A 12 -9.72 26.79 -2.40
CA SER A 12 -8.32 27.00 -2.77
C SER A 12 -7.35 26.49 -1.69
N GLN A 13 -7.64 26.73 -0.41
CA GLN A 13 -6.81 26.25 0.69
C GLN A 13 -6.84 24.72 0.82
N VAL A 14 -8.02 24.12 0.69
CA VAL A 14 -8.16 22.65 0.72
C VAL A 14 -7.38 22.00 -0.42
N VAL A 15 -7.48 22.55 -1.64
CA VAL A 15 -6.69 22.08 -2.79
C VAL A 15 -5.18 22.25 -2.54
N GLY A 16 -4.78 23.35 -1.92
CA GLY A 16 -3.38 23.60 -1.54
C GLY A 16 -2.83 22.52 -0.59
N VAL A 17 -3.56 22.22 0.48
CA VAL A 17 -3.16 21.20 1.46
C VAL A 17 -3.06 19.82 0.81
N ILE A 18 -4.04 19.41 0.01
CA ILE A 18 -4.01 18.13 -0.71
C ILE A 18 -2.81 18.06 -1.65
N SER A 19 -2.51 19.16 -2.36
CA SER A 19 -1.38 19.21 -3.30
C SER A 19 -0.04 19.05 -2.59
N ILE A 20 0.13 19.64 -1.40
CA ILE A 20 1.34 19.49 -0.59
C ILE A 20 1.51 18.04 -0.14
N ILE A 21 0.45 17.39 0.33
CA ILE A 21 0.48 15.99 0.75
C ILE A 21 0.86 15.09 -0.45
N LEU A 22 0.23 15.29 -1.61
CA LEU A 22 0.53 14.51 -2.81
C LEU A 22 1.96 14.74 -3.30
N ALA A 23 2.44 15.99 -3.29
CA ALA A 23 3.82 16.31 -3.64
C ALA A 23 4.82 15.66 -2.69
N PHE A 24 4.51 15.62 -1.39
CA PHE A 24 5.33 14.95 -0.38
C PHE A 24 5.45 13.45 -0.64
N LEU A 25 4.35 12.79 -1.04
CA LEU A 25 4.28 11.36 -1.33
C LEU A 25 4.79 10.99 -2.74
N LEU A 26 4.96 11.96 -3.63
CA LEU A 26 5.38 11.74 -5.02
C LEU A 26 6.66 10.90 -5.17
N PRO A 27 7.71 11.07 -4.33
CA PRO A 27 8.94 10.28 -4.44
C PRO A 27 8.76 8.79 -4.19
N ILE A 28 7.72 8.40 -3.45
CA ILE A 28 7.42 7.00 -3.10
C ILE A 28 6.20 6.44 -3.82
N ARG A 29 5.60 7.20 -4.76
CA ARG A 29 4.38 6.79 -5.48
C ARG A 29 4.49 5.39 -6.11
N GLY A 30 5.66 5.05 -6.65
CA GLY A 30 5.90 3.76 -7.28
C GLY A 30 5.91 2.61 -6.27
N LEU A 31 6.41 2.85 -5.06
CA LEU A 31 6.41 1.86 -3.98
C LEU A 31 5.00 1.61 -3.45
N LEU A 32 4.23 2.69 -3.24
CA LEU A 32 2.83 2.59 -2.82
C LEU A 32 2.01 1.79 -3.85
N ILE A 33 2.07 2.17 -5.13
CA ILE A 33 1.35 1.47 -6.20
C ILE A 33 1.76 -0.01 -6.29
N CYS A 34 3.05 -0.31 -6.16
CA CYS A 34 3.56 -1.69 -6.23
C CYS A 34 2.99 -2.56 -5.10
N VAL A 35 3.05 -2.08 -3.85
CA VAL A 35 2.57 -2.84 -2.69
C VAL A 35 1.05 -2.93 -2.70
N GLY A 36 0.34 -1.83 -2.98
CA GLY A 36 -1.10 -1.84 -3.13
C GLY A 36 -1.57 -2.82 -4.22
N PHE A 37 -0.85 -2.89 -5.35
CA PHE A 37 -1.13 -3.87 -6.40
C PHE A 37 -0.92 -5.32 -5.93
N ALA A 38 0.16 -5.60 -5.18
CA ALA A 38 0.40 -6.93 -4.61
C ALA A 38 -0.75 -7.38 -3.68
N ILE A 39 -1.24 -6.48 -2.82
CA ILE A 39 -2.36 -6.75 -1.91
C ILE A 39 -3.67 -6.99 -2.69
N VAL A 40 -3.91 -6.22 -3.76
CA VAL A 40 -5.09 -6.42 -4.62
C VAL A 40 -5.03 -7.79 -5.30
N LEU A 41 -3.87 -8.19 -5.82
CA LEU A 41 -3.68 -9.52 -6.41
C LEU A 41 -3.91 -10.63 -5.39
N ASP A 42 -3.36 -10.51 -4.18
CA ASP A 42 -3.61 -11.45 -3.08
C ASP A 42 -5.10 -11.59 -2.78
N THR A 43 -5.81 -10.47 -2.70
CA THR A 43 -7.24 -10.46 -2.42
C THR A 43 -8.04 -11.11 -3.53
N ILE A 44 -7.70 -10.87 -4.80
CA ILE A 44 -8.33 -11.53 -5.95
C ILE A 44 -8.14 -13.06 -5.83
N MET A 45 -6.94 -13.51 -5.48
CA MET A 45 -6.64 -14.93 -5.28
C MET A 45 -7.41 -15.51 -4.09
N GLY A 46 -7.52 -14.79 -2.98
CA GLY A 46 -8.31 -15.18 -1.81
C GLY A 46 -9.80 -15.33 -2.13
N VAL A 47 -10.37 -14.40 -2.91
CA VAL A 47 -11.76 -14.50 -3.40
C VAL A 47 -11.93 -15.68 -4.34
N TYR A 48 -10.99 -15.90 -5.25
CA TYR A 48 -11.01 -17.04 -6.17
C TYR A 48 -10.99 -18.38 -5.42
N LYS A 49 -10.15 -18.51 -4.39
CA LYS A 49 -10.11 -19.67 -3.48
C LYS A 49 -11.43 -19.88 -2.76
N ALA A 50 -12.00 -18.82 -2.18
CA ALA A 50 -13.28 -18.90 -1.47
C ALA A 50 -14.40 -19.39 -2.41
N LYS A 51 -14.45 -18.84 -3.63
CA LYS A 51 -15.38 -19.27 -4.68
C LYS A 51 -15.21 -20.74 -5.04
N LYS A 52 -13.97 -21.21 -5.26
CA LYS A 52 -13.71 -22.59 -5.70
C LYS A 52 -14.00 -23.62 -4.61
N LEU A 53 -13.68 -23.32 -3.35
CA LEU A 53 -13.83 -24.27 -2.24
C LEU A 53 -15.24 -24.29 -1.65
N ASN A 54 -15.84 -23.11 -1.45
CA ASN A 54 -17.07 -22.97 -0.65
C ASN A 54 -18.19 -22.23 -1.40
N GLY A 55 -18.00 -21.92 -2.69
CA GLY A 55 -18.95 -21.16 -3.49
C GLY A 55 -19.06 -19.68 -3.10
N TRP A 56 -19.89 -18.94 -3.84
CA TRP A 56 -20.04 -17.49 -3.69
C TRP A 56 -20.63 -17.05 -2.34
N LYS A 57 -21.44 -17.89 -1.69
CA LYS A 57 -22.04 -17.60 -0.38
C LYS A 57 -21.01 -17.42 0.73
N SER A 58 -19.79 -17.93 0.52
CA SER A 58 -18.69 -17.85 1.49
C SER A 58 -17.93 -16.52 1.46
N VAL A 59 -18.11 -15.73 0.39
CA VAL A 59 -17.53 -14.40 0.23
C VAL A 59 -18.43 -13.42 0.98
N SER A 60 -17.86 -12.75 1.99
CA SER A 60 -18.59 -11.77 2.79
C SER A 60 -17.81 -10.47 2.91
N SER A 61 -18.53 -9.37 3.08
CA SER A 61 -17.97 -8.04 3.28
C SER A 61 -17.04 -7.97 4.50
N ARG A 62 -17.32 -8.74 5.56
CA ARG A 62 -16.43 -8.85 6.74
C ARG A 62 -15.09 -9.52 6.42
N LYS A 63 -15.03 -10.43 5.45
CA LYS A 63 -13.76 -11.00 4.98
C LYS A 63 -13.03 -10.02 4.07
N MET A 64 -13.78 -9.29 3.24
CA MET A 64 -13.23 -8.24 2.38
C MET A 64 -12.72 -7.01 3.13
N SER A 65 -13.19 -6.72 4.34
CA SER A 65 -12.64 -5.62 5.15
C SER A 65 -11.17 -5.86 5.53
N ALA A 66 -10.69 -7.10 5.50
CA ALA A 66 -9.27 -7.40 5.68
C ALA A 66 -8.38 -6.77 4.60
N LEU A 67 -8.88 -6.59 3.37
CA LEU A 67 -8.19 -5.84 2.32
C LEU A 67 -7.93 -4.39 2.77
N ILE A 68 -8.95 -3.72 3.31
CA ILE A 68 -8.84 -2.33 3.77
C ILE A 68 -7.82 -2.24 4.90
N SER A 69 -7.85 -3.19 5.85
CA SER A 69 -6.86 -3.26 6.92
C SER A 69 -5.43 -3.47 6.39
N LYS A 70 -5.22 -4.39 5.43
CA LYS A 70 -3.91 -4.59 4.80
C LYS A 70 -3.43 -3.33 4.07
N MET A 71 -4.27 -2.73 3.23
CA MET A 71 -3.94 -1.50 2.50
C MET A 71 -3.55 -0.38 3.46
N PHE A 72 -4.34 -0.14 4.52
CA PHE A 72 -4.03 0.91 5.49
C PHE A 72 -2.71 0.64 6.24
N LEU A 73 -2.50 -0.59 6.70
CA LEU A 73 -1.29 -0.95 7.46
C LEU A 73 -0.04 -0.88 6.60
N TYR A 74 -0.08 -1.41 5.37
CA TYR A 74 1.10 -1.53 4.51
C TYR A 74 1.48 -0.17 3.92
N GLU A 75 0.50 0.56 3.36
CA GLU A 75 0.75 1.90 2.82
C GLU A 75 1.13 2.87 3.94
N GLY A 76 0.48 2.78 5.10
CA GLY A 76 0.83 3.56 6.29
C GLY A 76 2.27 3.30 6.75
N ALA A 77 2.70 2.03 6.79
CA ALA A 77 4.07 1.68 7.15
C ALA A 77 5.10 2.25 6.15
N ILE A 78 4.83 2.18 4.85
CA ILE A 78 5.70 2.76 3.81
C ILE A 78 5.82 4.27 3.99
N ILE A 79 4.72 4.98 4.23
CA ILE A 79 4.72 6.43 4.45
C ILE A 79 5.51 6.79 5.71
N LEU A 80 5.36 6.03 6.80
CA LEU A 80 6.11 6.24 8.04
C LEU A 80 7.61 6.02 7.83
N PHE A 81 8.01 4.94 7.16
CA PHE A 81 9.41 4.67 6.85
C PHE A 81 10.01 5.70 5.91
N TYR A 82 9.24 6.20 4.94
CA TYR A 82 9.66 7.31 4.10
C TYR A 82 9.90 8.58 4.92
N ALA A 83 9.02 8.90 5.87
CA ALA A 83 9.24 10.01 6.78
C ALA A 83 10.51 9.81 7.63
N MET A 84 10.77 8.59 8.11
CA MET A 84 12.01 8.26 8.84
C MET A 84 13.25 8.42 7.96
N ASP A 85 13.26 7.86 6.74
CA ASP A 85 14.35 8.00 5.78
C ASP A 85 14.65 9.47 5.48
N LYS A 86 13.60 10.30 5.36
CA LYS A 86 13.71 11.72 4.98
C LYS A 86 14.10 12.63 6.14
N PHE A 87 13.55 12.42 7.34
CA PHE A 87 13.71 13.35 8.47
C PHE A 87 14.70 12.88 9.53
N ILE A 88 14.96 11.57 9.64
CA ILE A 88 15.82 11.01 10.69
C ILE A 88 17.12 10.48 10.10
N MET A 89 17.04 9.70 9.00
CA MET A 89 18.16 8.89 8.52
C MET A 89 18.88 9.44 7.27
N GLY A 90 18.42 10.55 6.70
CA GLY A 90 18.90 11.06 5.41
C GLY A 90 20.42 11.24 5.33
N GLU A 91 21.05 11.73 6.39
CA GLU A 91 22.51 11.91 6.46
C GLU A 91 23.24 10.62 6.87
N PHE A 92 22.64 9.82 7.77
CA PHE A 92 23.25 8.58 8.26
C PHE A 92 23.34 7.49 7.19
N ILE A 93 22.26 7.23 6.45
CA ILE A 93 22.26 6.18 5.40
C ILE A 93 23.09 6.61 4.19
N ALA A 94 23.10 7.91 3.85
CA ALA A 94 23.93 8.43 2.77
C ALA A 94 25.42 8.16 3.01
N LEU A 95 25.86 8.12 4.27
CA LEU A 95 27.24 7.88 4.65
C LEU A 95 27.70 6.42 4.44
N PHE A 96 26.78 5.44 4.51
CA PHE A 96 27.12 4.01 4.49
C PHE A 96 26.64 3.24 3.26
N ILE A 97 25.49 3.60 2.69
CA ILE A 97 24.80 2.78 1.67
C ILE A 97 24.70 3.49 0.32
N GLY A 98 24.71 4.84 0.30
CA GLY A 98 24.64 5.63 -0.95
C GLY A 98 23.33 5.49 -1.74
N VAL A 99 22.37 4.68 -1.26
CA VAL A 99 21.07 4.46 -1.90
C VAL A 99 20.00 5.30 -1.18
N PRO A 100 19.34 6.25 -1.87
CA PRO A 100 18.27 7.02 -1.25
C PRO A 100 17.03 6.15 -0.99
N LEU A 101 16.34 6.44 0.11
CA LEU A 101 15.12 5.74 0.55
C LEU A 101 15.33 4.23 0.75
N PHE A 102 16.50 3.83 1.24
CA PHE A 102 16.88 2.43 1.35
C PHE A 102 15.90 1.64 2.23
N LEU A 103 15.58 2.12 3.43
CA LEU A 103 14.68 1.40 4.33
C LEU A 103 13.27 1.30 3.76
N THR A 104 12.77 2.39 3.17
CA THR A 104 11.47 2.40 2.51
C THR A 104 11.38 1.36 1.40
N LYS A 105 12.45 1.22 0.58
CA LYS A 105 12.53 0.23 -0.50
C LYS A 105 12.59 -1.20 0.03
N VAL A 106 13.40 -1.45 1.06
CA VAL A 106 13.53 -2.77 1.69
C VAL A 106 12.20 -3.19 2.31
N LEU A 107 11.53 -2.28 3.02
CA LEU A 107 10.20 -2.52 3.56
C LEU A 107 9.19 -2.86 2.46
N ALA A 108 9.11 -2.04 1.40
CA ALA A 108 8.20 -2.30 0.28
C ALA A 108 8.45 -3.66 -0.37
N ALA A 109 9.71 -4.03 -0.60
CA ALA A 109 10.08 -5.34 -1.14
C ALA A 109 9.65 -6.49 -0.20
N THR A 110 9.82 -6.31 1.11
CA THR A 110 9.42 -7.29 2.12
C THR A 110 7.91 -7.48 2.14
N LEU A 111 7.13 -6.40 2.09
CA LEU A 111 5.67 -6.44 2.03
C LEU A 111 5.17 -7.14 0.76
N CYS A 112 5.76 -6.82 -0.41
CA CYS A 112 5.46 -7.54 -1.65
C CYS A 112 5.77 -9.03 -1.54
N PHE A 113 6.89 -9.40 -0.92
CA PHE A 113 7.27 -10.80 -0.73
C PHE A 113 6.26 -11.55 0.16
N ILE A 114 5.78 -10.92 1.24
CA ILE A 114 4.76 -11.49 2.11
C ILE A 114 3.47 -11.78 1.32
N GLU A 115 3.03 -10.86 0.47
CA GLU A 115 1.82 -11.06 -0.35
C GLU A 115 2.04 -12.14 -1.43
N ILE A 116 3.22 -12.21 -2.05
CA ILE A 116 3.57 -13.31 -2.98
C ILE A 116 3.52 -14.67 -2.27
N LYS A 117 4.02 -14.78 -1.04
CA LYS A 117 3.93 -16.01 -0.25
C LYS A 117 2.48 -16.35 0.10
N SER A 118 1.64 -15.36 0.41
CA SER A 118 0.21 -15.58 0.67
C SER A 118 -0.54 -16.08 -0.58
N ILE A 119 -0.19 -15.56 -1.75
CA ILE A 119 -0.69 -16.05 -3.04
C ILE A 119 -0.26 -17.51 -3.28
N ASP A 120 1.01 -17.85 -3.06
CA ASP A 120 1.52 -19.22 -3.23
C ASP A 120 0.77 -20.23 -2.35
N GLU A 121 0.51 -19.90 -1.08
CA GLU A 121 -0.32 -20.72 -0.19
C GLU A 121 -1.73 -20.94 -0.77
N THR A 122 -2.30 -19.88 -1.33
CA THR A 122 -3.62 -19.92 -1.96
C THR A 122 -3.62 -20.80 -3.22
N VAL A 123 -2.60 -20.69 -4.08
CA VAL A 123 -2.44 -21.53 -5.27
C VAL A 123 -2.25 -22.99 -4.88
N LYS A 124 -1.44 -23.27 -3.86
CA LYS A 124 -1.20 -24.63 -3.35
C LYS A 124 -2.48 -25.30 -2.88
N ILE A 125 -3.36 -24.56 -2.20
CA ILE A 125 -4.66 -25.08 -1.76
C ILE A 125 -5.59 -25.36 -2.95
N ILE A 126 -5.53 -24.54 -4.00
CA ILE A 126 -6.42 -24.65 -5.17
C ILE A 126 -5.98 -25.76 -6.14
N THR A 127 -4.67 -25.95 -6.31
CA THR A 127 -4.07 -26.79 -7.36
C THR A 127 -3.34 -28.02 -6.83
N GLY A 128 -3.05 -28.07 -5.53
CA GLY A 128 -2.25 -29.13 -4.91
C GLY A 128 -0.74 -29.02 -5.17
N LYS A 129 -0.28 -28.00 -5.91
CA LYS A 129 1.15 -27.77 -6.21
C LYS A 129 1.57 -26.38 -5.73
N SER A 130 2.75 -26.27 -5.13
CA SER A 130 3.38 -24.97 -4.85
C SER A 130 3.95 -24.38 -6.14
N VAL A 131 4.00 -23.05 -6.21
CA VAL A 131 4.65 -22.31 -7.29
C VAL A 131 6.17 -22.19 -7.03
N TRP A 132 6.61 -22.63 -5.84
CA TRP A 132 8.00 -22.77 -5.41
C TRP A 132 8.40 -24.24 -5.29
#